data_AF-A3IL79-F1
#
_entry.id   AF-A3IL79-F1
#
_cell.length_a   1.000
_cell.length_b   1.000
_cell.length_c   1.000
_cell.angle_alpha   90.00
_cell.angle_beta   90.00
_cell.angle_gamma   90.00
#
_symmetry.space_group_name_H-M   'P 1'
#
loop_
_entity.id
_entity.type
_entity.pdbx_description
1 polymer ?
#
loop_
_entity_poly.entity_id
_entity_poly.type
_entity_poly.pdbx_seq_one_letter_code
_entity_poly.pdbx_strand_id
1 'polypeptide(L)'
;MTRIQGFGTIGNHQFLMIPVSGKSVSAAGDTFSSKLSNLIKKLKQQARKSYDNEELIQVSNYLEKLLQECDFTLKKMFKDPQKSGISPLDLRTELFNQFLKLIDNSFEELLNYYPIEKCHINGSLLVVPIKGKKIEERYKIKTDKGSETLNYEEIISNLEYLKKHPKLPETIKRTIADVIKFVNTMFEKNNSVQNYEQNSQYDDQYYAIPLYAFIIPELLEEYFQCDDDQTEKYSFKDILTLYLRSLYPVSNLLPIGCQYEQFPFMIFRSYSLNELRSKLFTDKYLLNSNEINVLSLILAKK
;
A
#
# COMPACT_ATOMS: atom_id res chain seq x y z
N MET A 1 6.85 31.66 0.13
CA MET A 1 6.38 30.27 0.25
C MET A 1 5.22 30.28 1.25
N THR A 2 3.97 30.29 0.80
CA THR A 2 2.80 30.44 1.68
C THR A 2 2.10 29.09 1.77
N ARG A 3 2.48 28.26 2.74
CA ARG A 3 1.79 27.01 3.04
C ARG A 3 0.54 27.38 3.84
N ILE A 4 -0.61 27.45 3.19
CA ILE A 4 -1.88 27.50 3.93
C ILE A 4 -2.02 26.13 4.60
N GLN A 5 -1.70 26.05 5.89
CA GLN A 5 -1.95 24.87 6.69
C GLN A 5 -3.27 25.09 7.43
N GLY A 6 -4.22 24.20 7.22
CA GLY A 6 -5.47 24.20 7.98
C GLY A 6 -5.28 23.35 9.23
N PHE A 7 -5.54 23.91 10.40
CA PHE A 7 -5.68 23.13 11.63
C PHE A 7 -7.01 23.50 12.26
N GLY A 8 -7.77 22.50 12.67
CA GLY A 8 -9.08 22.72 13.26
C GLY A 8 -9.65 21.46 13.89
N THR A 9 -10.66 21.64 14.71
CA THR A 9 -11.40 20.56 15.33
C THR A 9 -12.64 20.24 14.49
N ILE A 10 -12.85 18.98 14.13
CA ILE A 10 -14.10 18.50 13.52
C ILE A 10 -14.68 17.43 14.46
N GLY A 11 -15.82 17.72 15.07
CA GLY A 11 -16.37 16.90 16.15
C GLY A 11 -15.44 16.87 17.37
N ASN A 12 -15.09 15.66 17.83
CA ASN A 12 -14.16 15.45 18.96
C ASN A 12 -12.71 15.21 18.52
N HIS A 13 -12.40 15.37 17.22
CA HIS A 13 -11.09 15.04 16.66
C HIS A 13 -10.41 16.31 16.13
N GLN A 14 -9.10 16.40 16.36
CA GLN A 14 -8.27 17.47 15.82
C GLN A 14 -7.65 17.02 14.49
N PHE A 15 -7.79 17.87 13.47
CA PHE A 15 -7.33 17.59 12.13
C PHE A 15 -6.21 18.55 11.73
N LEU A 16 -5.16 18.01 11.12
CA LEU A 16 -4.10 18.77 10.47
C LEU A 16 -4.20 18.53 8.96
N MET A 17 -4.67 19.54 8.24
CA MET A 17 -4.71 19.51 6.79
C MET A 17 -3.43 20.16 6.24
N ILE A 18 -2.54 19.31 5.72
CA ILE A 18 -1.36 19.74 4.98
C ILE A 18 -1.69 19.63 3.49
N PRO A 19 -2.01 20.74 2.79
CA PRO A 19 -2.14 20.67 1.34
C PRO A 19 -0.76 20.38 0.76
N VAL A 20 -0.57 19.14 0.34
CA VAL A 20 0.62 18.74 -0.39
C VAL A 20 0.47 19.28 -1.81
N SER A 21 0.89 20.54 -2.02
CA SER A 21 0.94 21.09 -3.37
C SER A 21 1.89 20.25 -4.20
N GLY A 22 1.45 19.88 -5.40
CA GLY A 22 2.22 19.12 -6.39
C GLY A 22 3.50 19.80 -6.90
N LYS A 23 4.02 20.83 -6.22
CA LYS A 23 5.24 21.56 -6.59
C LYS A 23 6.29 21.59 -5.47
N SER A 24 5.91 21.44 -4.20
CA SER A 24 6.82 21.64 -3.06
C SER A 24 7.33 20.35 -2.41
N VAL A 25 6.74 19.20 -2.73
CA VAL A 25 7.25 17.85 -2.39
C VAL A 25 7.59 17.08 -3.68
N SER A 26 7.30 17.67 -4.83
CA SER A 26 7.13 16.98 -6.12
C SER A 26 8.27 17.33 -7.06
N ALA A 27 9.47 16.88 -6.74
CA ALA A 27 10.51 16.84 -7.76
C ALA A 27 10.24 15.74 -8.81
N ALA A 28 9.30 14.81 -8.54
CA ALA A 28 9.04 13.66 -9.42
C ALA A 28 7.59 13.08 -9.37
N GLY A 29 6.61 13.81 -8.81
CA GLY A 29 5.26 13.25 -8.66
C GLY A 29 5.22 12.00 -7.76
N ASP A 30 5.89 12.06 -6.60
CA ASP A 30 5.82 11.05 -5.54
C ASP A 30 5.04 11.60 -4.33
N THR A 31 4.30 10.72 -3.65
CA THR A 31 3.61 11.01 -2.39
C THR A 31 4.58 11.10 -1.20
N PHE A 32 4.15 11.67 -0.08
CA PHE A 32 5.00 11.68 1.12
C PHE A 32 5.23 10.25 1.64
N SER A 33 4.16 9.45 1.69
CA SER A 33 4.21 8.03 2.02
C SER A 33 5.20 7.26 1.15
N SER A 34 5.19 7.47 -0.17
CA SER A 34 6.15 6.82 -1.08
C SER A 34 7.59 7.32 -0.90
N LYS A 35 7.81 8.61 -0.65
CA LYS A 35 9.14 9.13 -0.27
C LYS A 35 9.65 8.46 1.01
N LEU A 36 8.79 8.30 2.02
CA LEU A 36 9.17 7.69 3.29
C LEU A 36 9.46 6.20 3.14
N SER A 37 8.58 5.46 2.45
CA SER A 37 8.77 4.04 2.10
C SER A 37 10.10 3.82 1.37
N ASN A 38 10.42 4.70 0.42
CA ASN A 38 11.71 4.66 -0.30
C ASN A 38 12.91 5.01 0.58
N LEU A 39 12.78 5.95 1.53
CA LEU A 39 13.81 6.27 2.50
C LEU A 39 14.10 5.08 3.41
N ILE A 40 13.06 4.51 4.03
CA ILE A 40 13.14 3.33 4.90
C ILE A 40 13.88 2.19 4.18
N LYS A 41 13.49 1.89 2.93
CA LYS A 41 14.15 0.88 2.10
C LYS A 41 15.65 1.19 1.91
N LYS A 42 16.01 2.44 1.59
CA LYS A 42 17.40 2.85 1.38
C LYS A 42 18.23 2.80 2.67
N LEU A 43 17.64 3.18 3.81
CA LEU A 43 18.28 3.08 5.12
C LEU A 43 18.56 1.62 5.48
N LYS A 44 17.56 0.73 5.38
CA LYS A 44 17.74 -0.73 5.59
C LYS A 44 18.78 -1.33 4.65
N GLN A 45 18.83 -0.91 3.39
CA GLN A 45 19.85 -1.36 2.43
C GLN A 45 21.25 -0.87 2.79
N GLN A 46 21.39 0.36 3.27
CA GLN A 46 22.67 0.93 3.67
C GLN A 46 23.17 0.31 4.99
N ALA A 47 22.26 0.02 5.91
CA ALA A 47 22.54 -0.66 7.17
C ALA A 47 23.17 -2.05 6.93
N ARG A 48 22.68 -2.79 5.94
CA ARG A 48 23.29 -4.07 5.50
C ARG A 48 24.70 -3.94 4.91
N LYS A 49 25.11 -2.74 4.49
CA LYS A 49 26.42 -2.48 3.85
C LYS A 49 27.43 -1.85 4.81
N SER A 50 26.99 -1.32 5.95
CA SER A 50 27.80 -0.56 6.89
C SER A 50 27.84 -1.28 8.25
N TYR A 51 29.01 -1.32 8.89
CA TYR A 51 29.13 -1.87 10.26
C TYR A 51 28.47 -0.96 11.32
N ASP A 52 28.31 0.34 11.05
CA ASP A 52 27.54 1.31 11.87
C ASP A 52 26.04 1.13 11.60
N ASN A 53 25.48 0.03 12.11
CA ASN A 53 24.20 -0.55 11.70
C ASN A 53 23.00 -0.06 12.54
N GLU A 54 23.23 0.30 13.79
CA GLU A 54 22.15 0.44 14.79
C GLU A 54 21.28 1.68 14.55
N GLU A 55 21.86 2.85 14.32
CA GLU A 55 21.10 4.10 14.13
C GLU A 55 20.30 4.07 12.82
N LEU A 56 20.85 3.47 11.76
CA LEU A 56 20.15 3.30 10.49
C LEU A 56 18.93 2.38 10.64
N ILE A 57 19.08 1.27 11.38
CA ILE A 57 17.97 0.35 11.68
C ILE A 57 16.95 1.05 12.57
N GLN A 58 17.38 1.67 13.65
CA GLN A 58 16.51 2.38 14.59
C GLN A 58 15.65 3.41 13.87
N VAL A 59 16.27 4.34 13.12
CA VAL A 59 15.52 5.34 12.35
C VAL A 59 14.57 4.69 11.36
N SER A 60 14.97 3.61 10.67
CA SER A 60 14.07 2.93 9.74
C SER A 60 12.84 2.35 10.44
N ASN A 61 13.01 1.75 11.62
CA ASN A 61 11.91 1.17 12.41
C ASN A 61 10.99 2.26 12.97
N TYR A 62 11.56 3.39 13.42
CA TYR A 62 10.78 4.54 13.88
C TYR A 62 9.90 5.11 12.78
N LEU A 63 10.46 5.30 11.58
CA LEU A 63 9.71 5.82 10.45
C LEU A 63 8.61 4.86 9.97
N GLU A 64 8.82 3.53 10.11
CA GLU A 64 7.76 2.54 9.86
C GLU A 64 6.65 2.63 10.89
N LYS A 65 6.98 2.67 12.19
CA LYS A 65 6.02 2.83 13.28
C LYS A 65 5.18 4.11 13.16
N LEU A 66 5.80 5.21 12.72
CA LEU A 66 5.12 6.49 12.57
C LEU A 66 3.91 6.41 11.62
N LEU A 67 4.00 5.60 10.56
CA LEU A 67 2.95 5.46 9.53
C LEU A 67 2.31 4.07 9.55
N GLN A 68 2.31 3.43 10.73
CA GLN A 68 1.80 2.08 10.91
C GLN A 68 0.27 2.01 10.86
N GLU A 69 -0.42 2.91 11.56
CA GLU A 69 -1.88 3.01 11.54
C GLU A 69 -2.31 3.82 10.31
N CYS A 70 -2.84 3.14 9.29
CA CYS A 70 -3.24 3.76 8.03
C CYS A 70 -4.47 3.11 7.41
N ASP A 71 -5.41 3.95 6.99
CA ASP A 71 -6.57 3.58 6.20
C ASP A 71 -6.39 4.00 4.74
N PHE A 72 -6.82 3.14 3.82
CA PHE A 72 -6.85 3.43 2.39
C PHE A 72 -8.29 3.44 1.90
N THR A 73 -8.70 4.53 1.25
CA THR A 73 -10.00 4.65 0.61
C THR A 73 -9.83 4.85 -0.88
N LEU A 74 -10.49 4.02 -1.69
CA LEU A 74 -10.46 4.11 -3.14
C LEU A 74 -11.71 4.85 -3.64
N LYS A 75 -11.55 6.09 -4.12
CA LYS A 75 -12.64 6.90 -4.68
C LYS A 75 -12.71 6.75 -6.20
N LYS A 76 -13.81 6.17 -6.70
CA LYS A 76 -14.10 6.10 -8.14
C LYS A 76 -14.34 7.53 -8.68
N MET A 77 -13.68 7.90 -9.77
CA MET A 77 -13.80 9.26 -10.36
C MET A 77 -14.93 9.36 -11.40
N PHE A 78 -15.50 8.24 -11.84
CA PHE A 78 -16.53 8.21 -12.89
C PHE A 78 -17.89 7.74 -12.36
N LYS A 79 -18.96 8.37 -12.87
CA LYS A 79 -20.36 8.33 -12.41
C LYS A 79 -21.26 7.28 -13.08
N ASP A 80 -20.72 6.37 -13.89
CA ASP A 80 -21.54 5.36 -14.58
C ASP A 80 -21.42 3.97 -13.92
N PRO A 81 -22.28 3.64 -12.94
CA PRO A 81 -22.23 2.37 -12.22
C PRO A 81 -22.47 1.15 -13.13
N GLN A 82 -23.09 1.32 -14.31
CA GLN A 82 -23.38 0.21 -15.22
C GLN A 82 -22.14 -0.28 -15.99
N LYS A 83 -21.10 0.55 -16.15
CA LYS A 83 -19.88 0.20 -16.90
C LYS A 83 -18.66 -0.07 -16.02
N SER A 84 -18.68 0.37 -14.77
CA SER A 84 -17.50 0.25 -13.89
C SER A 84 -17.26 -1.17 -13.37
N GLY A 85 -18.29 -2.01 -13.40
CA GLY A 85 -18.27 -3.31 -12.72
C GLY A 85 -18.21 -3.21 -11.20
N ILE A 86 -18.38 -4.35 -10.54
CA ILE A 86 -18.25 -4.49 -9.08
C ILE A 86 -16.77 -4.61 -8.72
N SER A 87 -16.31 -3.89 -7.69
CA SER A 87 -14.94 -3.99 -7.22
C SER A 87 -14.70 -5.36 -6.58
N PRO A 88 -13.56 -6.04 -6.82
CA PRO A 88 -13.21 -7.22 -6.03
C PRO A 88 -13.18 -6.95 -4.54
N LEU A 89 -12.89 -5.72 -4.12
CA LEU A 89 -12.93 -5.35 -2.70
C LEU A 89 -14.35 -5.49 -2.12
N ASP A 90 -15.38 -5.10 -2.89
CA ASP A 90 -16.79 -5.20 -2.50
C ASP A 90 -17.25 -6.67 -2.48
N LEU A 91 -16.59 -7.52 -3.26
CA LEU A 91 -16.89 -8.94 -3.36
C LEU A 91 -16.18 -9.80 -2.32
N ARG A 92 -15.20 -9.29 -1.56
CA ARG A 92 -14.31 -10.11 -0.72
C ARG A 92 -15.04 -11.12 0.16
N THR A 93 -16.07 -10.68 0.87
CA THR A 93 -16.82 -11.48 1.85
C THR A 93 -17.94 -12.29 1.21
N GLU A 94 -18.50 -11.81 0.10
CA GLU A 94 -19.68 -12.42 -0.53
C GLU A 94 -19.33 -13.31 -1.72
N LEU A 95 -18.15 -13.16 -2.33
CA LEU A 95 -17.77 -13.82 -3.58
C LEU A 95 -17.89 -15.33 -3.45
N PHE A 96 -17.34 -15.92 -2.39
CA PHE A 96 -17.35 -17.36 -2.20
C PHE A 96 -18.78 -17.89 -2.07
N ASN A 97 -19.58 -17.27 -1.20
CA ASN A 97 -20.97 -17.67 -0.97
C ASN A 97 -21.87 -17.45 -2.19
N GLN A 98 -21.67 -16.35 -2.92
CA GLN A 98 -22.40 -16.07 -4.16
C GLN A 98 -21.96 -17.02 -5.28
N PHE A 99 -20.67 -17.29 -5.41
CA PHE A 99 -20.13 -18.24 -6.38
C PHE A 99 -20.70 -19.64 -6.18
N LEU A 100 -20.72 -20.13 -4.93
CA LEU A 100 -21.32 -21.43 -4.58
C LEU A 100 -22.79 -21.50 -4.96
N LYS A 101 -23.59 -20.46 -4.66
CA LYS A 101 -25.00 -20.42 -5.05
C LYS A 101 -25.18 -20.45 -6.57
N LEU A 102 -24.36 -19.70 -7.31
CA LEU A 102 -24.48 -19.60 -8.77
C LEU A 102 -24.08 -20.90 -9.47
N ILE A 103 -23.02 -21.57 -9.00
CA ILE A 103 -22.60 -22.85 -9.57
C ILE A 103 -23.60 -23.97 -9.26
N ASP A 104 -24.24 -23.93 -8.09
CA ASP A 104 -25.28 -24.90 -7.69
C ASP A 104 -26.57 -24.73 -8.51
N ASN A 105 -26.89 -23.51 -8.95
CA ASN A 105 -28.07 -23.22 -9.77
C ASN A 105 -27.85 -23.60 -11.24
N SER A 106 -26.93 -22.92 -11.94
CA SER A 106 -26.58 -23.25 -13.33
C SER A 106 -25.30 -22.54 -13.78
N PHE A 107 -24.59 -23.15 -14.74
CA PHE A 107 -23.44 -22.51 -15.36
C PHE A 107 -23.80 -21.21 -16.10
N GLU A 108 -25.03 -21.10 -16.63
CA GLU A 108 -25.53 -19.89 -17.27
C GLU A 108 -25.63 -18.72 -16.28
N GLU A 109 -26.13 -18.96 -15.06
CA GLU A 109 -26.18 -17.95 -14.00
C GLU A 109 -24.78 -17.49 -13.59
N LEU A 110 -23.81 -18.41 -13.53
CA LEU A 110 -22.42 -18.07 -13.25
C LEU A 110 -21.81 -17.17 -14.35
N LEU A 111 -22.09 -17.46 -15.62
CA LEU A 111 -21.63 -16.64 -16.74
C LEU A 111 -22.31 -15.27 -16.79
N ASN A 112 -23.57 -15.20 -16.35
CA ASN A 112 -24.37 -13.98 -16.28
C ASN A 112 -24.16 -13.19 -14.98
N TYR A 113 -23.23 -13.63 -14.12
CA TYR A 113 -22.89 -12.90 -12.91
C TYR A 113 -22.37 -11.49 -13.23
N TYR A 114 -22.64 -10.54 -12.34
CA TYR A 114 -22.34 -9.13 -12.55
C TYR A 114 -20.88 -8.92 -13.02
N PRO A 115 -20.65 -7.97 -13.95
CA PRO A 115 -19.31 -7.73 -14.45
C PRO A 115 -18.42 -7.27 -13.30
N ILE A 116 -17.42 -8.07 -12.95
CA ILE A 116 -16.35 -7.67 -12.04
C ILE A 116 -15.46 -6.66 -12.78
N GLU A 117 -15.01 -5.61 -12.11
CA GLU A 117 -14.09 -4.68 -12.74
C GLU A 117 -12.82 -5.40 -13.23
N LYS A 118 -12.19 -4.83 -14.26
CA LYS A 118 -11.04 -5.44 -14.91
C LYS A 118 -9.95 -5.74 -13.89
N CYS A 119 -9.74 -7.02 -13.62
CA CYS A 119 -8.70 -7.54 -12.74
C CYS A 119 -7.84 -8.58 -13.47
N HIS A 120 -6.72 -8.91 -12.85
CA HIS A 120 -5.69 -9.75 -13.42
C HIS A 120 -5.23 -10.75 -12.38
N ILE A 121 -5.39 -12.04 -12.67
CA ILE A 121 -4.76 -13.07 -11.88
C ILE A 121 -3.32 -13.23 -12.36
N ASN A 122 -2.39 -13.35 -11.42
CA ASN A 122 -1.03 -13.82 -11.66
C ASN A 122 -0.53 -14.54 -10.42
N GLY A 123 -0.24 -15.83 -10.57
CA GLY A 123 0.01 -16.71 -9.44
C GLY A 123 -1.18 -16.68 -8.45
N SER A 124 -0.88 -16.50 -7.17
CA SER A 124 -1.88 -16.44 -6.10
C SER A 124 -2.36 -15.02 -5.78
N LEU A 125 -2.15 -14.04 -6.67
CA LEU A 125 -2.59 -12.66 -6.50
C LEU A 125 -3.67 -12.27 -7.51
N LEU A 126 -4.68 -11.57 -7.00
CA LEU A 126 -5.56 -10.74 -7.79
C LEU A 126 -4.99 -9.32 -7.85
N VAL A 127 -4.63 -8.87 -9.04
CA VAL A 127 -4.07 -7.54 -9.29
C VAL A 127 -5.09 -6.68 -10.04
N VAL A 128 -5.32 -5.47 -9.55
CA VAL A 128 -6.34 -4.58 -10.09
C VAL A 128 -5.75 -3.21 -10.42
N PRO A 129 -5.92 -2.70 -11.66
CA PRO A 129 -5.50 -1.36 -12.03
C PRO A 129 -6.35 -0.30 -11.31
N ILE A 130 -5.66 0.71 -10.79
CA ILE A 130 -6.26 1.87 -10.13
C ILE A 130 -6.45 3.05 -11.11
N LYS A 131 -6.09 2.86 -12.38
CA LYS A 131 -6.22 3.89 -13.43
C LYS A 131 -7.61 4.53 -13.42
N GLY A 132 -7.65 5.86 -13.33
CA GLY A 132 -8.90 6.63 -13.29
C GLY A 132 -9.64 6.58 -11.94
N LYS A 133 -9.02 6.07 -10.87
CA LYS A 133 -9.50 6.17 -9.50
C LYS A 133 -8.52 7.02 -8.68
N LYS A 134 -9.02 7.59 -7.58
CA LYS A 134 -8.23 8.38 -6.64
C LYS A 134 -8.01 7.58 -5.36
N ILE A 135 -6.78 7.47 -4.92
CA ILE A 135 -6.45 6.87 -3.62
C ILE A 135 -6.41 7.98 -2.59
N GLU A 136 -7.13 7.79 -1.50
CA GLU A 136 -7.03 8.59 -0.29
C GLU A 136 -6.38 7.74 0.79
N GLU A 137 -5.29 8.25 1.37
CA GLU A 137 -4.47 7.63 2.40
C GLU A 137 -4.70 8.44 3.68
N ARG A 138 -5.14 7.81 4.77
CA ARG A 138 -5.35 8.46 6.07
C ARG A 138 -4.52 7.78 7.13
N TYR A 139 -3.51 8.47 7.63
CA TYR A 139 -2.61 7.99 8.66
C TYR A 139 -3.02 8.55 10.02
N LYS A 140 -3.14 7.68 11.01
CA LYS A 140 -3.34 8.07 12.41
C LYS A 140 -2.00 8.03 13.12
N ILE A 141 -1.50 9.20 13.49
CA ILE A 141 -0.16 9.34 14.05
C ILE A 141 -0.32 9.68 15.52
N LYS A 142 0.06 8.73 16.39
CA LYS A 142 0.11 8.93 17.83
C LYS A 142 1.39 9.70 18.16
N THR A 143 1.23 10.91 18.68
CA THR A 143 2.30 11.90 18.93
C THR A 143 2.55 12.08 20.43
N ASP A 144 2.07 11.15 21.26
CA ASP A 144 2.09 11.32 22.70
C ASP A 144 3.51 11.32 23.26
N LYS A 145 3.93 12.45 23.84
CA LYS A 145 5.26 12.66 24.40
C LYS A 145 5.57 11.74 25.59
N GLY A 146 4.53 11.13 26.18
CA GLY A 146 4.65 10.16 27.27
C GLY A 146 4.52 8.69 26.84
N SER A 147 4.36 8.39 25.55
CA SER A 147 4.36 7.01 25.09
C SER A 147 5.78 6.43 25.17
N GLU A 148 5.95 5.34 25.92
CA GLU A 148 7.22 4.58 26.01
C GLU A 148 7.73 4.09 24.65
N THR A 149 6.94 4.20 23.58
CA THR A 149 7.24 3.58 22.28
C THR A 149 7.85 4.52 21.22
N LEU A 150 7.67 5.85 21.33
CA LEU A 150 8.10 6.81 20.29
C LEU A 150 8.56 8.16 20.90
N ASN A 151 9.87 8.32 21.11
CA ASN A 151 10.46 9.57 21.55
C ASN A 151 10.78 10.49 20.36
N TYR A 152 10.00 11.56 20.17
CA TYR A 152 10.21 12.54 19.09
C TYR A 152 11.61 13.16 19.10
N GLU A 153 12.13 13.52 20.27
CA GLU A 153 13.43 14.18 20.40
C GLU A 153 14.56 13.26 19.92
N GLU A 154 14.44 11.97 20.25
CA GLU A 154 15.35 10.92 19.80
C GLU A 154 15.28 10.73 18.28
N ILE A 155 14.08 10.70 17.70
CA ILE A 155 13.89 10.56 16.25
C ILE A 155 14.55 11.73 15.50
N ILE A 156 14.30 12.97 15.94
CA ILE A 156 14.88 14.15 15.30
C ILE A 156 16.40 14.20 15.47
N SER A 157 16.91 13.87 16.67
CA SER A 157 18.34 13.78 16.93
C SER A 157 19.02 12.78 15.98
N ASN A 158 18.45 11.58 15.85
CA ASN A 158 18.97 10.53 14.98
C ASN A 158 18.89 10.92 13.49
N LEU A 159 17.80 11.56 13.05
CA LEU A 159 17.69 12.07 11.69
C LEU A 159 18.73 13.18 11.39
N GLU A 160 18.94 14.13 12.30
CA GLU A 160 19.96 15.18 12.15
C GLU A 160 21.39 14.61 12.18
N TYR A 161 21.63 13.56 12.98
CA TYR A 161 22.89 12.81 12.95
C TYR A 161 23.12 12.16 11.57
N LEU A 162 22.16 11.38 11.07
CA LEU A 162 22.27 10.71 9.77
C LEU A 162 22.43 11.68 8.59
N LYS A 163 21.77 12.83 8.65
CA LYS A 163 21.91 13.91 7.66
C LYS A 163 23.35 14.43 7.55
N LYS A 164 24.09 14.46 8.65
CA LYS A 164 25.50 14.89 8.71
C LYS A 164 26.49 13.75 8.48
N HIS A 165 26.03 12.50 8.45
CA HIS A 165 26.90 11.33 8.39
C HIS A 165 27.73 11.30 7.08
N PRO A 166 29.07 11.16 7.16
CA PRO A 166 29.95 11.35 6.02
C PRO A 166 29.78 10.28 4.94
N LYS A 167 29.48 9.03 5.33
CA LYS A 167 29.37 7.89 4.41
C LYS A 167 28.00 7.74 3.74
N LEU A 168 27.02 8.58 4.09
CA LEU A 168 25.67 8.49 3.52
C LEU A 168 25.59 9.24 2.18
N PRO A 169 24.98 8.65 1.13
CA PRO A 169 24.75 9.32 -0.14
C PRO A 169 23.95 10.63 0.01
N GLU A 170 24.33 11.67 -0.73
CA GLU A 170 23.65 12.98 -0.70
C GLU A 170 22.15 12.90 -1.04
N THR A 171 21.74 11.93 -1.86
CA THR A 171 20.33 11.69 -2.17
C THR A 171 19.53 11.23 -0.94
N ILE A 172 20.13 10.42 -0.06
CA ILE A 172 19.52 10.02 1.20
C ILE A 172 19.46 11.21 2.14
N LYS A 173 20.55 11.98 2.29
CA LYS A 173 20.60 13.17 3.15
C LYS A 173 19.55 14.22 2.78
N ARG A 174 19.35 14.49 1.48
CA ARG A 174 18.28 15.38 0.99
C ARG A 174 16.89 14.86 1.38
N THR A 175 16.66 13.56 1.25
CA THR A 175 15.38 12.94 1.63
C THR A 175 15.16 13.01 3.14
N ILE A 176 16.20 12.80 3.95
CA ILE A 176 16.17 12.98 5.40
C ILE A 176 15.80 14.43 5.75
N ALA A 177 16.37 15.42 5.07
CA ALA A 177 16.03 16.83 5.32
C ALA A 177 14.55 17.16 5.01
N ASP A 178 13.97 16.55 3.97
CA ASP A 178 12.54 16.66 3.68
C ASP A 178 11.69 16.01 4.78
N VAL A 179 12.11 14.85 5.28
CA VAL A 179 11.42 14.11 6.35
C VAL A 179 11.50 14.87 7.68
N ILE A 180 12.64 15.43 8.05
CA ILE A 180 12.78 16.27 9.26
C ILE A 180 11.78 17.43 9.23
N LYS A 181 11.65 18.12 8.10
CA LYS A 181 10.65 19.20 7.95
C LYS A 181 9.22 18.69 8.17
N PHE A 182 8.91 17.49 7.66
CA PHE A 182 7.60 16.88 7.84
C PHE A 182 7.36 16.51 9.31
N VAL A 183 8.29 15.77 9.92
CA VAL A 183 8.18 15.32 11.32
C VAL A 183 8.05 16.54 12.24
N ASN A 184 8.87 17.59 12.06
CA ASN A 184 8.71 18.84 12.82
C ASN A 184 7.33 19.47 12.63
N THR A 185 6.83 19.55 11.38
CA THR A 185 5.49 20.12 11.11
C THR A 185 4.38 19.34 11.81
N MET A 186 4.52 18.02 11.91
CA MET A 186 3.57 17.17 12.64
C MET A 186 3.69 17.45 14.15
N PHE A 187 4.87 17.27 14.74
CA PHE A 187 5.03 17.31 16.20
C PHE A 187 5.08 18.71 16.84
N GLU A 188 5.19 19.79 16.07
CA GLU A 188 5.13 21.18 16.57
C GLU A 188 3.78 21.54 17.23
N LYS A 189 2.71 20.77 16.98
CA LYS A 189 1.39 20.99 17.59
C LYS A 189 1.15 19.93 18.66
N ASN A 190 1.20 20.36 19.93
CA ASN A 190 1.08 19.60 21.20
C ASN A 190 -0.25 18.81 21.37
N ASN A 191 -0.60 17.95 20.42
CA ASN A 191 -1.78 17.11 20.48
C ASN A 191 -1.33 15.66 20.48
N SER A 192 -2.08 14.78 21.15
CA SER A 192 -1.71 13.37 21.37
C SER A 192 -1.95 12.47 20.15
N VAL A 193 -2.82 12.87 19.22
CA VAL A 193 -3.10 12.13 17.97
C VAL A 193 -3.32 13.11 16.81
N GLN A 194 -2.69 12.84 15.68
CA GLN A 194 -2.82 13.62 14.45
C GLN A 194 -3.25 12.74 13.28
N ASN A 195 -4.26 13.17 12.55
CA ASN A 195 -4.67 12.53 11.30
C ASN A 195 -4.00 13.22 10.12
N TYR A 196 -3.20 12.47 9.35
CA TYR A 196 -2.57 12.94 8.12
C TYR A 196 -3.28 12.33 6.91
N GLU A 197 -3.85 13.19 6.06
CA GLU A 197 -4.54 12.76 4.84
C GLU A 197 -3.75 13.12 3.59
N GLN A 198 -3.59 12.16 2.69
CA GLN A 198 -2.97 12.35 1.39
C GLN A 198 -3.85 11.77 0.28
N ASN A 199 -3.81 12.42 -0.88
CA ASN A 199 -4.45 11.94 -2.08
C ASN A 199 -3.42 11.67 -3.18
N SER A 200 -3.59 10.57 -3.91
CA SER A 200 -2.75 10.23 -5.06
C SER A 200 -3.55 9.67 -6.23
N GLN A 201 -3.02 9.88 -7.43
CA GLN A 201 -3.57 9.39 -8.69
C GLN A 201 -2.44 9.21 -9.70
N TYR A 202 -2.15 7.97 -10.07
CA TYR A 202 -1.24 7.65 -11.17
C TYR A 202 -1.83 6.56 -12.07
N ASP A 203 -1.49 6.60 -13.36
CA ASP A 203 -2.00 5.63 -14.34
C ASP A 203 -1.34 4.25 -14.24
N ASP A 204 -0.17 4.18 -13.60
CA ASP A 204 0.64 2.97 -13.37
C ASP A 204 0.46 2.39 -11.96
N GLN A 205 -0.61 2.78 -11.25
CA GLN A 205 -0.96 2.26 -9.93
C GLN A 205 -1.85 1.02 -10.01
N TYR A 206 -1.57 0.09 -9.11
CA TYR A 206 -2.29 -1.16 -8.94
C TYR A 206 -2.46 -1.46 -7.45
N TYR A 207 -3.48 -2.23 -7.10
CA TYR A 207 -3.50 -2.97 -5.84
C TYR A 207 -3.47 -4.47 -6.10
N ALA A 208 -2.83 -5.21 -5.21
CA ALA A 208 -2.80 -6.66 -5.20
C ALA A 208 -3.42 -7.20 -3.91
N ILE A 209 -4.26 -8.22 -4.05
CA ILE A 209 -4.89 -8.95 -2.95
C ILE A 209 -4.56 -10.44 -3.14
N PRO A 210 -4.09 -11.15 -2.11
CA PRO A 210 -3.98 -12.60 -2.17
C PRO A 210 -5.34 -13.25 -2.45
N LEU A 211 -5.41 -14.21 -3.36
CA LEU A 211 -6.67 -14.90 -3.69
C LEU A 211 -7.31 -15.57 -2.47
N TYR A 212 -6.49 -16.00 -1.51
CA TYR A 212 -6.97 -16.56 -0.24
C TYR A 212 -7.83 -15.59 0.58
N ALA A 213 -7.69 -14.27 0.40
CA ALA A 213 -8.54 -13.27 1.04
C ALA A 213 -10.03 -13.39 0.66
N PHE A 214 -10.34 -14.10 -0.42
CA PHE A 214 -11.70 -14.37 -0.88
C PHE A 214 -12.22 -15.76 -0.45
N ILE A 215 -11.33 -16.66 -0.04
CA ILE A 215 -11.66 -18.07 0.25
C ILE A 215 -11.78 -18.29 1.76
N ILE A 216 -10.89 -17.67 2.53
CA ILE A 216 -10.79 -17.81 3.99
C ILE A 216 -10.73 -16.45 4.69
N PRO A 217 -11.71 -15.56 4.46
CA PRO A 217 -11.69 -14.21 5.02
C PRO A 217 -11.68 -14.22 6.56
N GLU A 218 -12.42 -15.14 7.20
CA GLU A 218 -12.52 -15.21 8.65
C GLU A 218 -11.19 -15.57 9.32
N LEU A 219 -10.45 -16.53 8.74
CA LEU A 219 -9.15 -16.96 9.27
C LEU A 219 -8.10 -15.85 9.15
N LEU A 220 -8.15 -15.05 8.08
CA LEU A 220 -7.25 -13.92 7.92
C LEU A 220 -7.59 -12.80 8.90
N GLU A 221 -8.88 -12.51 9.10
CA GLU A 221 -9.34 -11.53 10.09
C GLU A 221 -8.89 -11.92 11.50
N GLU A 222 -9.02 -13.20 11.88
CA GLU A 222 -8.54 -13.72 13.16
C GLU A 222 -7.01 -13.57 13.28
N TYR A 223 -6.25 -13.96 12.26
CA TYR A 223 -4.79 -13.84 12.27
C TYR A 223 -4.32 -12.41 12.50
N PHE A 224 -4.93 -11.42 11.84
CA PHE A 224 -4.51 -10.02 11.98
C PHE A 224 -5.08 -9.31 13.22
N GLN A 225 -6.07 -9.89 13.91
CA GLN A 225 -6.52 -9.42 15.22
C GLN A 225 -5.61 -9.86 16.37
N CYS A 226 -4.80 -10.90 16.15
CA CYS A 226 -3.80 -11.36 17.12
C CYS A 226 -2.57 -10.45 17.10
N ASP A 227 -2.26 -9.79 18.22
CA ASP A 227 -1.07 -8.93 18.41
C ASP A 227 0.27 -9.72 18.48
N ASP A 228 0.27 -11.01 18.14
CA ASP A 228 1.40 -11.95 18.34
C ASP A 228 2.50 -11.86 17.26
N ASP A 229 2.43 -10.83 16.41
CA ASP A 229 3.35 -10.50 15.30
C ASP A 229 4.82 -10.31 15.73
N GLN A 230 5.12 -10.38 17.03
CA GLN A 230 6.46 -10.16 17.60
C GLN A 230 7.41 -11.36 17.53
N THR A 231 6.92 -12.57 17.18
CA THR A 231 7.75 -13.80 17.21
C THR A 231 8.24 -14.26 15.84
N GLU A 232 7.66 -13.78 14.73
CA GLU A 232 8.03 -14.22 13.39
C GLU A 232 9.15 -13.37 12.78
N LYS A 233 10.08 -14.04 12.06
CA LYS A 233 11.22 -13.38 11.40
C LYS A 233 10.79 -12.45 10.25
N TYR A 234 9.64 -12.71 9.65
CA TYR A 234 9.09 -11.96 8.52
C TYR A 234 7.61 -11.74 8.73
N SER A 235 7.15 -10.50 8.58
CA SER A 235 5.72 -10.21 8.60
C SER A 235 5.04 -10.75 7.34
N PHE A 236 3.71 -10.95 7.38
CA PHE A 236 2.93 -11.29 6.19
C PHE A 236 3.19 -10.32 5.04
N LYS A 237 3.33 -9.03 5.36
CA LYS A 237 3.67 -7.98 4.39
C LYS A 237 5.03 -8.21 3.74
N ASP A 238 6.05 -8.64 4.49
CA ASP A 238 7.37 -8.91 3.93
C ASP A 238 7.30 -10.05 2.92
N ILE A 239 6.57 -11.11 3.26
CA ILE A 239 6.31 -12.25 2.37
C ILE A 239 5.58 -11.79 1.11
N LEU A 240 4.50 -11.03 1.26
CA LEU A 240 3.71 -10.51 0.14
C LEU A 240 4.54 -9.55 -0.73
N THR A 241 5.41 -8.75 -0.12
CA THR A 241 6.33 -7.85 -0.84
C THR A 241 7.35 -8.63 -1.65
N LEU A 242 7.93 -9.69 -1.10
CA LEU A 242 8.88 -10.57 -1.81
C LEU A 242 8.20 -11.28 -2.97
N TYR A 243 7.00 -11.80 -2.75
CA TYR A 243 6.21 -12.47 -3.79
C TYR A 243 5.81 -11.51 -4.91
N LEU A 244 5.34 -10.31 -4.58
CA LEU A 244 4.98 -9.32 -5.59
C LEU A 244 6.20 -8.89 -6.43
N ARG A 245 7.38 -8.78 -5.81
CA ARG A 245 8.65 -8.46 -6.49
C ARG A 245 9.18 -9.58 -7.38
N SER A 246 8.83 -10.84 -7.11
CA SER A 246 9.20 -11.95 -8.00
C SER A 246 8.33 -11.97 -9.26
N LEU A 247 7.10 -11.44 -9.19
CA LEU A 247 6.17 -11.38 -10.31
C LEU A 247 6.31 -10.10 -11.15
N TYR A 248 6.57 -8.95 -10.51
CA TYR A 248 6.57 -7.65 -11.17
C TYR A 248 7.73 -6.75 -10.72
N PRO A 249 8.24 -5.89 -11.61
CA PRO A 249 9.08 -4.78 -11.19
C PRO A 249 8.20 -3.73 -10.51
N VAL A 250 8.23 -3.73 -9.18
CA VAL A 250 7.39 -2.87 -8.35
C VAL A 250 8.17 -1.73 -7.70
N SER A 251 7.48 -0.60 -7.58
CA SER A 251 7.93 0.60 -6.87
C SER A 251 6.80 1.14 -5.99
N ASN A 252 7.12 2.02 -5.04
CA ASN A 252 6.16 2.73 -4.17
C ASN A 252 5.13 1.79 -3.52
N LEU A 253 5.62 0.87 -2.68
CA LEU A 253 4.80 -0.11 -1.97
C LEU A 253 4.15 0.51 -0.73
N LEU A 254 2.83 0.33 -0.62
CA LEU A 254 1.99 0.70 0.52
C LEU A 254 1.09 -0.50 0.90
N PRO A 255 0.66 -0.66 2.17
CA PRO A 255 0.93 0.21 3.32
C PRO A 255 2.40 0.22 3.76
N ILE A 256 2.78 1.15 4.66
CA ILE A 256 4.13 1.22 5.27
C ILE A 256 4.20 0.39 6.55
N GLY A 257 3.13 0.33 7.35
CA GLY A 257 2.97 -0.66 8.42
C GLY A 257 2.81 -2.08 7.90
N CYS A 258 2.83 -3.04 8.82
CA CYS A 258 2.54 -4.46 8.58
C CYS A 258 1.18 -4.93 9.12
N GLN A 259 0.51 -4.08 9.90
CA GLN A 259 -0.80 -4.37 10.49
C GLN A 259 -1.91 -4.13 9.46
N TYR A 260 -2.77 -5.13 9.32
CA TYR A 260 -3.99 -5.06 8.51
C TYR A 260 -5.18 -5.26 9.44
N GLU A 261 -6.28 -4.53 9.27
CA GLU A 261 -7.45 -4.75 10.13
C GLU A 261 -8.31 -5.94 9.69
N GLN A 262 -8.42 -6.15 8.37
CA GLN A 262 -9.38 -7.11 7.79
C GLN A 262 -8.69 -8.14 6.90
N PHE A 263 -7.83 -7.71 6.00
CA PHE A 263 -7.16 -8.60 5.06
C PHE A 263 -5.89 -7.94 4.50
N PRO A 264 -4.94 -8.74 4.01
CA PRO A 264 -3.69 -8.22 3.48
C PRO A 264 -3.87 -7.73 2.05
N PHE A 265 -3.35 -6.55 1.76
CA PHE A 265 -3.29 -6.00 0.41
C PHE A 265 -2.03 -5.16 0.22
N MET A 266 -1.63 -4.96 -1.03
CA MET A 266 -0.51 -4.07 -1.37
C MET A 266 -0.89 -3.13 -2.51
N ILE A 267 -0.73 -1.83 -2.31
CA ILE A 267 -0.76 -0.83 -3.37
C ILE A 267 0.66 -0.63 -3.88
N PHE A 268 0.83 -0.59 -5.20
CA PHE A 268 2.13 -0.46 -5.81
C PHE A 268 2.06 0.22 -7.18
N ARG A 269 3.22 0.67 -7.66
CA ARG A 269 3.41 1.20 -9.01
C ARG A 269 4.25 0.26 -9.85
N SER A 270 3.85 0.04 -11.11
CA SER A 270 4.61 -0.75 -12.06
C SER A 270 4.39 -0.27 -13.50
N TYR A 271 5.40 0.36 -14.08
CA TYR A 271 5.34 0.91 -15.44
C TYR A 271 5.24 -0.16 -16.53
N SER A 272 5.78 -1.36 -16.30
CA SER A 272 5.85 -2.42 -17.30
C SER A 272 4.75 -3.47 -17.16
N LEU A 273 3.88 -3.40 -16.14
CA LEU A 273 2.89 -4.46 -15.90
C LEU A 273 1.97 -4.64 -17.10
N ASN A 274 1.47 -3.55 -17.68
CA ASN A 274 0.63 -3.62 -18.89
C ASN A 274 1.37 -4.25 -20.07
N GLU A 275 2.66 -3.93 -20.26
CA GLU A 275 3.47 -4.45 -21.36
C GLU A 275 3.78 -5.95 -21.16
N LEU A 276 4.17 -6.34 -19.95
CA LEU A 276 4.39 -7.74 -19.56
C LEU A 276 3.13 -8.57 -19.82
N ARG A 277 1.95 -8.02 -19.48
CA ARG A 277 0.68 -8.69 -19.77
C ARG A 277 0.39 -8.79 -21.26
N SER A 278 0.61 -7.74 -22.04
CA SER A 278 0.40 -7.84 -23.50
C SER A 278 1.26 -8.94 -24.13
N LYS A 279 2.52 -9.09 -23.67
CA LYS A 279 3.44 -10.12 -24.17
C LYS A 279 2.97 -11.55 -23.90
N LEU A 280 2.34 -11.80 -22.74
CA LEU A 280 1.78 -13.12 -22.40
C LEU A 280 0.72 -13.61 -23.41
N PHE A 281 0.01 -12.69 -24.06
CA PHE A 281 -1.05 -13.03 -25.03
C PHE A 281 -0.58 -12.99 -26.49
N THR A 282 0.58 -12.40 -26.78
CA THR A 282 1.11 -12.29 -28.15
C THR A 282 2.17 -13.33 -28.49
N ASP A 283 2.95 -13.79 -27.51
CA ASP A 283 3.91 -14.89 -27.72
C ASP A 283 3.22 -16.25 -27.56
N LYS A 284 3.83 -17.32 -28.09
CA LYS A 284 3.37 -18.73 -28.21
C LYS A 284 2.77 -19.41 -26.95
N TYR A 285 2.52 -18.67 -25.88
CA TYR A 285 1.91 -19.06 -24.61
C TYR A 285 0.39 -19.09 -24.61
N LEU A 286 -0.27 -18.62 -25.69
CA LEU A 286 -1.74 -18.64 -25.79
C LEU A 286 -2.33 -20.05 -25.56
N LEU A 287 -1.60 -21.11 -25.95
CA LEU A 287 -2.01 -22.52 -25.76
C LEU A 287 -1.46 -23.18 -24.47
N ASN A 288 -0.60 -22.49 -23.72
CA ASN A 288 0.02 -23.01 -22.48
C ASN A 288 -0.47 -22.29 -21.21
N SER A 289 -1.39 -21.33 -21.34
CA SER A 289 -1.99 -20.64 -20.19
C SER A 289 -3.05 -21.53 -19.55
N ASN A 290 -2.92 -21.78 -18.25
CA ASN A 290 -3.93 -22.49 -17.45
C ASN A 290 -5.28 -21.76 -17.47
N GLU A 291 -5.28 -20.42 -17.59
CA GLU A 291 -6.53 -19.65 -17.69
C GLU A 291 -7.26 -19.88 -19.02
N ILE A 292 -6.52 -20.05 -20.12
CA ILE A 292 -7.11 -20.38 -21.44
C ILE A 292 -7.51 -21.87 -21.50
N ASN A 293 -6.84 -22.76 -20.78
CA ASN A 293 -7.28 -24.15 -20.65
C ASN A 293 -8.67 -24.25 -19.98
N VAL A 294 -8.98 -23.39 -19.00
CA VAL A 294 -10.33 -23.31 -18.41
C VAL A 294 -11.34 -22.81 -19.45
N LEU A 295 -11.04 -21.75 -20.20
CA LEU A 295 -11.89 -21.30 -21.31
C LEU A 295 -12.06 -22.38 -22.40
N SER A 296 -11.01 -23.14 -22.68
CA SER A 296 -11.01 -24.23 -23.66
C SER A 296 -11.83 -25.43 -23.15
N LEU A 297 -11.76 -25.76 -21.87
CA LEU A 297 -12.62 -26.75 -21.21
C LEU A 297 -14.09 -26.31 -21.21
N ILE A 298 -14.35 -25.02 -20.99
CA ILE A 298 -15.69 -24.42 -21.05
C ILE A 298 -16.24 -24.50 -22.49
N LEU A 299 -15.42 -24.21 -23.50
CA LEU A 299 -15.81 -24.23 -24.92
C LEU A 299 -15.83 -25.64 -25.54
N ALA A 300 -15.06 -26.58 -24.99
CA ALA A 300 -15.04 -27.99 -25.41
C ALA A 300 -16.27 -28.77 -24.93
N LYS A 301 -17.06 -28.20 -24.01
CA LYS A 301 -18.39 -28.69 -23.67
C LYS A 301 -19.40 -28.25 -24.75
N LYS A 302 -19.27 -28.84 -25.94
CA LYS A 302 -20.29 -28.81 -26.99
C LYS A 302 -20.57 -30.23 -27.45
#